data_AF-A0A8T1PUM6-F1
#
_entry.id   AF-A0A8T1PUM6-F1
#
_cell.length_a   1.000
_cell.length_b   1.000
_cell.length_c   1.000
_cell.angle_alpha   90.00
_cell.angle_beta   90.00
_cell.angle_gamma   90.00
#
_symmetry.space_group_name_H-M   'P 1'
#
loop_
_entity.id
_entity.type
_entity.pdbx_description
1 polymer ?
#
loop_
_entity_poly.entity_id
_entity_poly.type
_entity_poly.pdbx_seq_one_letter_code
_entity_poly.pdbx_strand_id
1 'polypeptide(L)' 'MTHAALGSLNFVGSVATEINAVNYVFLRNWLATSHLVLGFFLFVGHLWHAGRARAVHILSMTPLN' A
#
# COMPACT_ATOMS: atom_id res chain seq x y z
N MET A 1 15.20 -16.93 -20.21
CA MET A 1 14.05 -16.03 -19.93
C MET A 1 14.45 -14.63 -20.35
N THR A 2 13.70 -13.96 -21.23
CA THR A 2 14.05 -12.63 -21.75
C THR A 2 13.37 -11.48 -21.00
N HIS A 3 12.29 -11.75 -20.26
CA HIS A 3 11.58 -10.77 -19.44
C HIS A 3 11.37 -11.34 -18.04
N ALA A 4 12.31 -11.10 -17.13
CA ALA A 4 12.19 -11.44 -15.73
C ALA A 4 11.53 -10.29 -14.95
N ALA A 5 10.72 -10.61 -13.94
CA ALA A 5 9.97 -9.62 -13.16
C ALA A 5 10.79 -8.85 -12.13
N LEU A 6 11.86 -8.24 -12.62
CA LEU A 6 12.78 -7.36 -11.92
C LEU A 6 12.61 -5.95 -12.47
N GLY A 7 12.96 -4.96 -11.65
CA GLY A 7 12.73 -3.57 -11.99
C GLY A 7 13.31 -2.63 -10.94
N SER A 8 13.62 -1.41 -11.36
CA SER A 8 14.01 -0.29 -10.48
C SER A 8 12.96 0.83 -10.49
N LEU A 9 13.13 1.80 -9.59
CA LEU A 9 12.22 2.94 -9.44
C LEU A 9 12.20 3.85 -10.69
N ASN A 10 13.33 3.97 -11.40
CA ASN A 10 13.45 4.71 -12.66
C ASN A 10 13.09 3.87 -13.89
N PHE A 11 12.31 2.79 -13.70
CA PHE A 11 11.79 1.90 -14.74
C PHE A 11 12.82 1.03 -15.47
N VAL A 12 14.01 0.76 -14.90
CA VAL A 12 15.00 -0.14 -15.52
C VAL A 12 14.66 -1.59 -15.23
N GLY A 13 14.46 -2.38 -16.28
CA GLY A 13 14.12 -3.80 -16.19
C GLY A 13 15.34 -4.70 -16.14
N SER A 14 16.01 -4.73 -14.99
CA SER A 14 17.10 -5.68 -14.74
C SER A 14 17.41 -5.84 -13.24
N VAL A 15 18.49 -6.56 -12.94
CA VAL A 15 19.07 -6.69 -11.59
C VAL A 15 19.72 -5.37 -11.16
N ALA A 16 19.81 -5.16 -9.84
CA ALA A 16 20.25 -3.91 -9.23
C ALA A 16 21.67 -3.42 -9.63
N THR A 17 22.53 -4.31 -10.14
CA THR A 17 23.90 -3.99 -10.55
C THR A 17 24.02 -3.64 -12.03
N GLU A 18 22.93 -3.68 -12.81
CA GLU A 18 22.97 -3.36 -14.24
C GLU A 18 22.73 -1.88 -14.53
N ILE A 19 23.30 -1.42 -15.65
CA ILE A 19 23.17 -0.05 -16.14
C ILE A 19 21.76 0.22 -16.70
N ASN A 20 21.40 1.50 -16.83
CA ASN A 20 20.10 1.94 -17.37
C ASN A 20 19.98 1.63 -18.89
N ALA A 21 19.63 0.40 -19.24
CA ALA A 21 19.59 -0.08 -20.63
C ALA A 21 18.16 -0.34 -21.17
N VAL A 22 17.28 -0.93 -20.36
CA VAL A 22 15.94 -1.35 -20.80
C VAL A 22 14.87 -0.72 -19.91
N ASN A 23 13.97 0.07 -20.50
CA ASN A 23 12.85 0.70 -19.81
C ASN A 23 11.65 -0.25 -19.74
N TYR A 24 11.58 -1.08 -18.70
CA TYR A 24 10.52 -2.08 -18.52
C TYR A 24 10.39 -2.53 -17.06
N VAL A 25 9.19 -2.46 -16.51
CA VAL A 25 8.86 -3.03 -15.19
C VAL A 25 7.51 -3.73 -15.31
N PHE A 26 7.39 -4.93 -14.74
CA PHE A 26 6.16 -5.71 -14.84
C PHE A 26 4.98 -5.01 -14.15
N LEU A 27 3.84 -4.97 -14.83
CA LEU A 27 2.57 -4.47 -14.28
C LEU A 27 2.18 -5.19 -12.97
N ARG A 28 2.50 -6.49 -12.84
CA ARG A 28 2.25 -7.24 -11.61
C ARG A 28 2.95 -6.63 -10.40
N ASN A 29 4.19 -6.15 -10.55
CA ASN A 29 4.90 -5.49 -9.45
C ASN A 29 4.13 -4.25 -9.01
N TRP A 30 3.76 -3.38 -9.96
CA TRP A 30 2.98 -2.16 -9.68
C TRP A 30 1.65 -2.43 -9.01
N LEU A 31 0.88 -3.39 -9.52
CA LEU A 31 -0.41 -3.75 -8.94
C LEU A 31 -0.23 -4.30 -7.53
N ALA A 32 0.67 -5.26 -7.32
CA ALA A 32 0.85 -5.91 -6.02
C ALA A 32 1.31 -4.93 -4.94
N THR A 33 2.32 -4.09 -5.20
CA THR A 33 2.75 -3.09 -4.20
C THR A 33 1.69 -2.03 -3.95
N SER A 34 0.98 -1.55 -4.99
CA SER A 34 -0.08 -0.57 -4.79
C SER A 34 -1.21 -1.12 -3.93
N HIS A 35 -1.66 -2.35 -4.18
CA HIS A 35 -2.73 -2.97 -3.40
C HIS A 35 -2.30 -3.26 -1.96
N LEU A 36 -1.04 -3.66 -1.74
CA LEU A 36 -0.52 -3.86 -0.39
C LEU A 36 -0.51 -2.55 0.41
N VAL A 37 -0.03 -1.46 -0.18
CA VAL A 37 0.01 -0.14 0.45
C VAL A 37 -1.40 0.39 0.73
N LEU A 38 -2.29 0.35 -0.28
CA LEU A 38 -3.67 0.80 -0.14
C LEU A 38 -4.43 -0.04 0.90
N GLY A 39 -4.31 -1.36 0.84
CA GLY A 39 -4.95 -2.28 1.79
C GLY A 39 -4.52 -2.01 3.23
N PHE A 40 -3.22 -1.79 3.46
CA PHE A 40 -2.70 -1.44 4.78
C PHE A 40 -3.30 -0.14 5.33
N PHE A 41 -3.28 0.94 4.54
CA PHE A 41 -3.81 2.22 5.01
C PHE A 41 -5.33 2.22 5.18
N LEU A 42 -6.06 1.50 4.34
CA LEU A 42 -7.50 1.29 4.54
C LEU A 42 -7.79 0.51 5.82
N PHE A 43 -6.98 -0.50 6.15
CA PHE A 43 -7.12 -1.24 7.40
C PHE A 43 -6.84 -0.36 8.63
N VAL A 44 -5.75 0.41 8.61
CA VAL A 44 -5.44 1.38 9.69
C VAL A 44 -6.56 2.41 9.83
N GLY A 45 -7.03 2.98 8.72
CA GLY A 45 -8.15 3.93 8.69
C GLY A 45 -9.44 3.31 9.24
N HIS A 46 -9.73 2.06 8.89
CA HIS A 46 -10.89 1.33 9.39
C HIS A 46 -10.84 1.17 10.92
N LEU A 47 -9.71 0.71 11.47
CA LEU A 47 -9.54 0.55 12.92
C LEU A 47 -9.68 1.88 13.66
N TRP A 48 -9.09 2.94 13.11
CA TRP A 48 -9.20 4.29 13.65
C TRP A 48 -10.65 4.77 13.71
N HIS A 49 -11.38 4.68 12.58
CA HIS A 49 -12.77 5.11 12.51
C HIS A 49 -13.69 4.25 13.39
N ALA A 50 -13.46 2.95 13.47
CA ALA A 50 -14.20 2.06 14.37
C ALA A 50 -13.98 2.44 15.85
N GLY A 51 -12.72 2.71 16.24
CA GLY A 51 -12.39 3.18 17.59
C GLY A 51 -13.06 4.52 17.92
N ARG A 52 -13.02 5.47 16.99
CA ARG A 52 -13.71 6.76 17.10
C ARG A 52 -15.22 6.62 17.24
N ALA A 53 -15.85 5.80 16.40
CA ALA A 53 -17.29 5.54 16.46
C ALA A 53 -17.69 4.93 17.81
N ARG A 54 -16.89 3.97 18.31
CA ARG A 54 -17.11 3.37 19.63
C ARG A 54 -16.95 4.40 20.76
N ALA A 55 -15.91 5.24 20.71
CA ALA A 55 -15.71 6.27 21.72
C ALA A 55 -16.87 7.28 21.76
N VAL A 56 -17.34 7.73 20.59
CA VAL A 56 -18.52 8.62 20.49
C VAL A 56 -19.76 7.95 21.08
N HIS A 57 -20.01 6.68 20.74
CA HIS A 57 -21.14 5.93 21.29
C HIS A 57 -21.10 5.85 22.83
N ILE A 58 -19.95 5.51 23.40
CA ILE A 58 -19.77 5.46 24.86
C ILE A 58 -19.99 6.84 25.50
N LEU A 59 -19.45 7.91 24.92
CA LEU A 59 -19.60 9.28 25.42
C LEU A 59 -21.04 9.79 25.31
N SER A 60 -21.82 9.31 24.33
CA SER A 60 -23.25 9.64 24.22
C SER A 60 -24.14 8.93 25.25
N MET A 61 -23.62 7.91 25.94
CA MET A 61 -24.34 7.10 26.92
C MET A 61 -24.05 7.48 28.37
N THR A 62 -23.01 8.29 28.64
CA THR A 62 -22.78 8.84 29.97
C THR A 62 -23.83 9.94 30.21
N PRO A 63 -24.74 9.80 31.20
CA PRO A 63 -25.66 10.87 31.52
C PRO A 63 -24.84 12.07 31.98
N LEU A 64 -25.00 13.19 31.27
CA LEU A 64 -24.56 14.48 31.79
C LEU A 64 -25.37 14.71 33.07
N ASN A 65 -24.67 14.95 34.18
CA ASN A 65 -25.22 15.68 35.32
C ASN A 65 -25.90 16.94 34.80
#